data_AF-A0A1I7UKR4-F1
#
_entry.id   AF-A0A1I7UKR4-F1
#
_cell.length_a   1.000
_cell.length_b   1.000
_cell.length_c   1.000
_cell.angle_alpha   90.00
_cell.angle_beta   90.00
_cell.angle_gamma   90.00
#
_symmetry.space_group_name_H-M   'P 1'
#
loop_
_entity.id
_entity.type
_entity.pdbx_description
1 polymer ?
#
loop_
_entity_poly.entity_id
_entity_poly.type
_entity_poly.pdbx_seq_one_letter_code
_entity_poly.pdbx_strand_id
1 'polypeptide(L)'
;MDIVYMTFGDFVFVNHCSKEPRRKNRLLLLVSDEIIYTVTNKLVLDCFSMVNHIFQLLTFHSPFFASENYVEKNFPSYCDMYDFLQFAHGVRYKIIYSDLKDFFVFAKKYQLPNVTQLLEQKLILEGYHMNFKTIFAYDLNHQLAMRLKRMKNSKELAEKLKTCKIEKMSGEAIKQCVKFFFEH
;
A
#
# COMPACT_ATOMS: atom_id res chain seq x y z
N MET A 1 41.76 -2.22 -17.07
CA MET A 1 42.29 -0.94 -17.56
C MET A 1 41.84 -0.89 -19.01
N ASP A 2 40.88 -0.07 -19.40
CA ASP A 2 40.67 1.32 -19.00
C ASP A 2 39.24 1.63 -18.52
N ILE A 3 39.15 2.62 -17.63
CA ILE A 3 37.92 3.23 -17.13
C ILE A 3 37.81 4.59 -17.82
N VAL A 4 36.66 4.87 -18.46
CA VAL A 4 36.25 6.21 -18.86
C VAL A 4 34.93 6.52 -18.15
N TYR A 5 34.87 7.66 -17.47
CA TYR A 5 33.71 8.16 -16.73
C TYR A 5 32.86 9.13 -17.55
N MET A 6 31.61 9.33 -17.08
CA MET A 6 30.55 10.30 -17.46
C MET A 6 29.49 9.77 -18.44
N THR A 7 28.17 10.00 -18.31
CA THR A 7 27.32 10.85 -17.45
C THR A 7 25.86 10.36 -17.55
N PHE A 8 25.01 10.81 -16.61
CA PHE A 8 23.55 10.63 -16.53
C PHE A 8 22.81 10.60 -17.88
N GLY A 9 21.94 9.59 -18.07
CA GLY A 9 20.98 9.49 -19.17
C GLY A 9 21.06 8.15 -19.89
N ASP A 10 19.93 7.45 -19.97
CA ASP A 10 19.66 6.28 -20.83
C ASP A 10 20.23 4.92 -20.37
N PHE A 11 19.46 4.19 -19.56
CA PHE A 11 19.67 2.76 -19.36
C PHE A 11 19.14 1.96 -20.56
N VAL A 12 20.07 1.45 -21.37
CA VAL A 12 19.86 0.31 -22.27
C VAL A 12 20.11 -0.97 -21.46
N PHE A 13 19.11 -1.84 -21.33
CA PHE A 13 19.31 -3.16 -20.73
C PHE A 13 19.94 -4.13 -21.73
N VAL A 14 21.21 -4.47 -21.51
CA VAL A 14 21.87 -5.63 -22.13
C VAL A 14 21.71 -6.83 -21.19
N ASN A 15 21.03 -7.86 -21.68
CA ASN A 15 20.70 -9.06 -20.92
C ASN A 15 21.85 -10.07 -21.04
N HIS A 16 22.66 -10.24 -19.98
CA HIS A 16 23.65 -11.32 -19.92
C HIS A 16 23.19 -12.43 -18.98
N CYS A 17 22.72 -13.50 -19.60
CA CYS A 17 22.35 -14.77 -18.98
C CYS A 17 23.61 -15.42 -18.36
N SER A 18 23.68 -15.49 -17.04
CA SER A 18 24.69 -16.25 -16.29
C SER A 18 24.03 -17.49 -15.69
N LYS A 19 24.60 -18.66 -16.00
CA LYS A 19 24.19 -19.98 -15.56
C LYS A 19 24.94 -20.35 -14.28
N GLU A 20 24.26 -20.47 -13.14
CA GLU A 20 24.64 -21.38 -12.06
C GLU A 20 23.42 -21.86 -11.23
N PRO A 21 23.50 -23.02 -10.54
CA PRO A 21 22.32 -23.81 -10.19
C PRO A 21 21.97 -23.87 -8.69
N ARG A 22 20.66 -24.08 -8.43
CA ARG A 22 19.98 -24.57 -7.20
C ARG A 22 19.65 -23.55 -6.09
N ARG A 23 18.36 -23.20 -6.00
CA ARG A 23 17.39 -23.80 -5.03
C ARG A 23 16.00 -23.81 -5.68
N LYS A 24 15.35 -24.97 -5.67
CA LYS A 24 14.06 -25.21 -6.33
C LYS A 24 12.93 -24.54 -5.54
N ASN A 25 12.48 -23.38 -5.99
CA ASN A 25 11.10 -22.95 -5.76
C ASN A 25 10.29 -23.42 -6.98
N ARG A 26 9.65 -24.60 -6.84
CA ARG A 26 8.70 -25.10 -7.82
C ARG A 26 7.39 -24.35 -7.63
N LEU A 27 7.14 -23.31 -8.43
CA LEU A 27 5.79 -22.79 -8.64
C LEU A 27 5.18 -23.57 -9.82
N LEU A 28 4.17 -24.37 -9.52
CA LEU A 28 3.42 -25.17 -10.50
C LEU A 28 2.64 -24.25 -11.43
N LEU A 29 3.13 -24.11 -12.66
CA LEU A 29 2.36 -23.61 -13.79
C LEU A 29 1.39 -24.70 -14.25
N LEU A 30 0.08 -24.45 -14.11
CA LEU A 30 -0.95 -25.19 -14.85
C LEU A 30 -1.38 -24.34 -16.05
N VAL A 31 -1.16 -24.94 -17.22
CA VAL A 31 -1.46 -24.44 -18.56
C VAL A 31 -2.93 -24.75 -18.89
N SER A 32 -3.70 -23.77 -19.36
CA SER A 32 -4.51 -23.89 -20.58
C SER A 32 -5.08 -22.54 -21.02
N ASP A 33 -4.61 -22.14 -22.21
CA ASP A 33 -5.24 -21.39 -23.30
C ASP A 33 -5.73 -19.93 -23.16
N GLU A 34 -5.23 -19.13 -24.13
CA GLU A 34 -5.65 -17.78 -24.58
C GLU A 34 -5.00 -16.53 -23.96
N ILE A 35 -3.68 -16.40 -24.19
CA ILE A 35 -2.96 -15.27 -24.87
C ILE A 35 -3.06 -13.83 -24.30
N ILE A 36 -3.84 -13.53 -23.27
CA ILE A 36 -3.77 -12.24 -22.53
C ILE A 36 -2.83 -12.34 -21.30
N TYR A 37 -2.42 -13.55 -20.94
CA TYR A 37 -1.62 -13.86 -19.76
C TYR A 37 -0.13 -14.04 -20.08
N THR A 38 0.64 -12.97 -20.30
CA THR A 38 2.12 -13.10 -20.23
C THR A 38 2.85 -11.81 -19.90
N VAL A 39 2.41 -10.63 -20.35
CA VAL A 39 3.19 -9.39 -20.13
C VAL A 39 2.96 -8.79 -18.74
N THR A 40 1.73 -8.79 -18.24
CA THR A 40 1.37 -8.22 -16.93
C THR A 40 1.87 -9.05 -15.75
N ASN A 41 1.77 -10.39 -15.83
CA ASN A 41 2.36 -11.27 -14.81
C ASN A 41 3.88 -11.16 -14.78
N LYS A 42 4.53 -11.03 -15.95
CA LYS A 42 5.98 -10.87 -16.01
C LYS A 42 6.44 -9.55 -15.41
N LEU A 43 5.75 -8.42 -15.65
CA LEU A 43 6.13 -7.12 -15.07
C LEU A 43 5.97 -7.09 -13.54
N VAL A 44 4.90 -7.68 -13.01
CA VAL A 44 4.69 -7.81 -11.56
C VAL A 44 5.70 -8.78 -10.95
N LEU A 45 5.94 -9.93 -11.59
CA LEU A 45 7.04 -10.83 -11.22
C LEU A 45 8.42 -10.20 -11.40
N ASP A 46 8.62 -9.26 -12.31
CA ASP A 46 9.90 -8.56 -12.53
C ASP A 46 10.10 -7.49 -11.46
N CYS A 47 9.04 -6.78 -11.04
CA CYS A 47 9.05 -5.95 -9.83
C CYS A 47 9.36 -6.77 -8.56
N PHE A 48 8.80 -7.98 -8.45
CA PHE A 48 9.05 -8.87 -7.31
C PHE A 48 10.36 -9.65 -7.40
N SER A 49 10.85 -9.96 -8.61
CA SER A 49 12.10 -10.71 -8.84
C SER A 49 13.32 -9.80 -8.82
N MET A 50 13.16 -8.50 -9.12
CA MET A 50 14.23 -7.52 -8.95
C MET A 50 14.73 -7.43 -7.51
N VAL A 51 13.95 -7.85 -6.51
CA VAL A 51 14.45 -7.96 -5.14
C VAL A 51 13.74 -9.09 -4.39
N ASN A 52 14.36 -10.27 -4.31
CA ASN A 52 13.89 -11.40 -3.50
C ASN A 52 13.61 -10.99 -2.02
N HIS A 53 14.30 -9.96 -1.52
CA HIS A 53 14.07 -9.37 -0.20
C HIS A 53 12.77 -8.55 -0.10
N ILE A 54 12.32 -7.90 -1.18
CA ILE A 54 11.06 -7.16 -1.20
C ILE A 54 9.90 -8.11 -1.01
N PHE A 55 9.89 -9.22 -1.76
CA PHE A 55 8.84 -10.21 -1.63
C PHE A 55 8.83 -10.83 -0.23
N GLN A 56 9.99 -11.19 0.32
CA GLN A 56 10.10 -11.69 1.71
C GLN A 56 9.56 -10.70 2.74
N LEU A 57 9.85 -9.41 2.58
CA LEU A 57 9.36 -8.36 3.48
C LEU A 57 7.83 -8.23 3.38
N LEU A 58 7.28 -8.30 2.17
CA LEU A 58 5.84 -8.23 1.93
C LEU A 58 5.10 -9.46 2.47
N THR A 59 5.63 -10.66 2.26
CA THR A 59 5.14 -11.91 2.85
C THR A 59 5.16 -11.83 4.39
N PHE A 60 6.17 -11.19 4.96
CA PHE A 60 6.27 -11.01 6.42
C PHE A 60 5.20 -10.04 6.96
N HIS A 61 4.93 -8.94 6.24
CA HIS A 61 3.99 -7.91 6.72
C HIS A 61 2.55 -8.11 6.28
N SER A 62 2.27 -9.02 5.35
CA SER A 62 0.95 -9.21 4.81
C SER A 62 0.61 -10.68 4.54
N PRO A 63 -0.48 -11.18 5.14
CA PRO A 63 -1.03 -12.51 4.83
C PRO A 63 -1.39 -12.69 3.35
N PHE A 64 -1.67 -11.59 2.66
CA PHE A 64 -2.01 -11.61 1.23
C PHE A 64 -0.88 -12.24 0.41
N PHE A 65 0.36 -11.79 0.62
CA PHE A 65 1.54 -12.29 -0.10
C PHE A 65 2.06 -13.63 0.46
N ALA A 66 1.56 -14.08 1.61
CA ALA A 66 1.82 -15.41 2.15
C ALA A 66 0.92 -16.51 1.55
N SER A 67 -0.17 -16.12 0.86
CA SER A 67 -1.10 -17.09 0.28
C SER A 67 -0.63 -17.58 -1.10
N GLU A 68 -0.52 -18.89 -1.28
CA GLU A 68 0.00 -19.50 -2.53
C GLU A 68 -1.01 -19.55 -3.68
N ASN A 69 -2.28 -19.18 -3.43
CA ASN A 69 -3.40 -19.44 -4.37
C ASN A 69 -4.05 -18.17 -4.95
N TYR A 70 -3.35 -17.04 -4.95
CA TYR A 70 -3.94 -15.78 -5.39
C TYR A 70 -3.74 -15.51 -6.89
N VAL A 71 -4.85 -15.22 -7.58
CA VAL A 71 -4.87 -14.70 -8.96
C VAL A 71 -5.51 -13.31 -8.94
N GLU A 72 -4.71 -12.29 -9.21
CA GLU A 72 -5.19 -10.91 -9.29
C GLU A 72 -5.89 -10.68 -10.63
N LYS A 73 -7.14 -10.19 -10.59
CA LYS A 73 -7.92 -9.91 -11.81
C LYS A 73 -7.75 -8.48 -12.33
N ASN A 74 -7.46 -7.54 -11.45
CA ASN A 74 -7.30 -6.12 -11.77
C ASN A 74 -6.01 -5.60 -11.14
N PHE A 75 -4.95 -5.55 -11.94
CA PHE A 75 -3.67 -5.00 -11.52
C PHE A 75 -3.68 -3.47 -11.61
N PRO A 76 -3.02 -2.77 -10.67
CA PRO A 76 -2.68 -1.37 -10.84
C PRO A 76 -1.80 -1.15 -12.08
N SER A 77 -1.68 0.10 -12.54
CA SER A 77 -0.65 0.41 -13.53
C SER A 77 0.74 0.11 -12.98
N TYR A 78 1.70 -0.17 -13.86
CA TYR A 78 3.08 -0.42 -13.45
C TYR A 78 3.64 0.72 -12.59
N CYS A 79 3.40 1.97 -13.00
CA CYS A 79 3.88 3.14 -12.28
C CYS A 79 3.29 3.23 -10.87
N ASP A 80 1.97 3.04 -10.73
CA ASP A 80 1.31 3.12 -9.42
C ASP A 80 1.80 2.03 -8.47
N MET A 81 1.99 0.81 -8.99
CA MET A 81 2.49 -0.30 -8.20
C MET A 81 3.96 -0.10 -7.81
N TYR A 82 4.78 0.38 -8.73
CA TYR A 82 6.19 0.67 -8.47
C TYR A 82 6.36 1.71 -7.36
N ASP A 83 5.61 2.82 -7.43
CA ASP A 83 5.67 3.88 -6.43
C ASP A 83 5.11 3.43 -5.08
N PHE A 84 4.01 2.68 -5.08
CA PHE A 84 3.46 2.09 -3.86
C PHE A 84 4.45 1.13 -3.19
N LEU A 85 5.11 0.26 -3.95
CA LEU A 85 6.12 -0.66 -3.43
C LEU A 85 7.32 0.09 -2.87
N GLN A 86 7.86 1.08 -3.58
CA GLN A 86 8.93 1.93 -3.05
C GLN A 86 8.54 2.58 -1.72
N PHE A 87 7.31 3.09 -1.63
CA PHE A 87 6.78 3.65 -0.39
C PHE A 87 6.68 2.60 0.73
N ALA A 88 6.16 1.41 0.42
CA ALA A 88 6.06 0.31 1.38
C ALA A 88 7.43 -0.15 1.92
N HIS A 89 8.49 0.01 1.14
CA HIS A 89 9.87 -0.23 1.56
C HIS A 89 10.48 0.90 2.40
N GLY A 90 9.76 1.99 2.64
CA GLY A 90 10.28 3.13 3.39
C GLY A 90 11.30 3.96 2.60
N VAL A 91 11.37 3.82 1.27
CA VAL A 91 12.09 4.77 0.43
C VAL A 91 11.46 6.14 0.66
N ARG A 92 12.28 7.17 0.89
CA ARG A 92 11.80 8.56 1.18
C ARG A 92 11.19 9.19 -0.07
N TYR A 93 10.01 8.71 -0.46
CA TYR A 93 9.26 9.16 -1.61
C TYR A 93 8.37 10.35 -1.23
N LYS A 94 8.37 11.41 -2.04
CA LYS A 94 7.44 12.53 -1.88
C LYS A 94 6.07 12.06 -2.36
N ILE A 95 5.12 11.89 -1.45
CA ILE A 95 3.78 11.48 -1.84
C ILE A 95 3.12 12.69 -2.53
N ILE A 96 2.64 12.49 -3.75
CA ILE A 96 1.74 13.46 -4.37
C ILE A 96 0.34 13.19 -3.80
N TYR A 97 -0.33 14.21 -3.25
CA TYR A 97 -1.62 14.03 -2.58
C TYR A 97 -2.71 13.42 -3.48
N SER A 98 -2.57 13.53 -4.81
CA SER A 98 -3.43 12.84 -5.78
C SER A 98 -3.42 11.32 -5.60
N ASP A 99 -2.27 10.76 -5.21
CA ASP A 99 -2.00 9.32 -5.25
C ASP A 99 -2.30 8.65 -3.89
N LEU A 100 -2.49 9.46 -2.83
CA LEU A 100 -2.77 8.96 -1.48
C LEU A 100 -3.97 8.03 -1.43
N LYS A 101 -5.01 8.36 -2.20
CA LYS A 101 -6.22 7.54 -2.24
C LYS A 101 -5.89 6.14 -2.74
N ASP A 102 -5.09 6.04 -3.80
CA ASP A 102 -4.71 4.77 -4.39
C ASP A 102 -3.75 4.00 -3.48
N PHE A 103 -2.85 4.70 -2.78
CA PHE A 103 -1.95 4.08 -1.81
C PHE A 103 -2.71 3.47 -0.63
N PHE A 104 -3.74 4.16 -0.11
CA PHE A 104 -4.61 3.57 0.91
C PHE A 104 -5.44 2.39 0.36
N VAL A 105 -5.92 2.47 -0.89
CA VAL A 105 -6.60 1.35 -1.55
C VAL A 105 -5.67 0.15 -1.65
N PHE A 106 -4.42 0.33 -2.08
CA PHE A 106 -3.42 -0.73 -2.19
C PHE A 106 -3.04 -1.28 -0.83
N ALA A 107 -2.75 -0.44 0.16
CA ALA A 107 -2.44 -0.88 1.52
C ALA A 107 -3.57 -1.75 2.09
N LYS A 108 -4.83 -1.37 1.86
CA LYS A 108 -5.99 -2.18 2.27
C LYS A 108 -6.14 -3.46 1.45
N LYS A 109 -6.04 -3.37 0.12
CA LYS A 109 -6.16 -4.51 -0.81
C LYS A 109 -5.13 -5.59 -0.51
N TYR A 110 -3.88 -5.16 -0.33
CA TYR A 110 -2.74 -6.02 -0.04
C TYR A 110 -2.55 -6.27 1.45
N GLN A 111 -3.48 -5.87 2.32
CA GLN A 111 -3.44 -6.14 3.77
C GLN A 111 -2.11 -5.75 4.43
N LEU A 112 -1.62 -4.54 4.13
CA LEU A 112 -0.37 -3.97 4.64
C LEU A 112 -0.67 -2.88 5.69
N PRO A 113 -1.02 -3.24 6.94
CA PRO A 113 -1.37 -2.27 7.98
C PRO A 113 -0.19 -1.35 8.35
N ASN A 114 1.04 -1.83 8.20
CA ASN A 114 2.26 -1.04 8.36
C ASN A 114 2.31 0.13 7.37
N VAL A 115 1.92 -0.09 6.12
CA VAL A 115 1.88 0.95 5.09
C VAL A 115 0.80 1.98 5.39
N THR A 116 -0.39 1.54 5.82
CA THR A 116 -1.46 2.46 6.29
C THR A 116 -0.96 3.36 7.43
N GLN A 117 -0.24 2.80 8.40
CA GLN A 117 0.33 3.55 9.52
C GLN A 117 1.39 4.56 9.06
N LEU A 118 2.28 4.16 8.15
CA LEU A 118 3.30 5.06 7.57
C LEU A 118 2.64 6.23 6.81
N LEU A 119 1.60 5.95 6.02
CA LEU A 119 0.82 6.98 5.34
C LEU A 119 0.21 7.95 6.34
N GLU A 120 -0.45 7.44 7.38
CA GLU A 120 -1.07 8.27 8.41
C GLU A 120 -0.05 9.18 9.12
N GLN A 121 1.09 8.62 9.54
CA GLN A 121 2.17 9.38 10.19
C GLN A 121 2.70 10.50 9.31
N LYS A 122 2.87 10.22 8.01
CA LYS A 122 3.31 11.23 7.05
C LYS A 122 2.31 12.36 6.91
N LEU A 123 1.01 12.05 6.81
CA LEU A 123 -0.04 13.07 6.76
C LEU A 123 -0.05 13.94 8.01
N ILE A 124 0.17 13.34 9.19
CA ILE A 124 0.26 14.09 10.46
C ILE A 124 1.47 15.03 10.45
N LEU A 125 2.64 14.54 10.02
CA LEU A 125 3.87 15.32 9.94
C LEU A 125 3.73 16.53 9.00
N GLU A 126 3.01 16.35 7.89
CA GLU A 126 2.74 17.40 6.91
C GLU A 126 1.56 18.30 7.31
N GLY A 127 0.91 18.06 8.46
CA GLY A 127 -0.24 18.82 8.91
C GLY A 127 -1.51 18.62 8.06
N TYR A 128 -1.55 17.56 7.26
CA TYR A 128 -2.68 17.24 6.41
C TYR A 128 -3.76 16.49 7.18
N HIS A 129 -5.01 16.96 7.09
CA HIS A 129 -6.14 16.42 7.85
C HIS A 129 -7.18 15.75 6.97
N MET A 130 -7.22 14.42 7.00
CA MET A 130 -8.19 13.62 6.26
C MET A 130 -9.64 13.89 6.72
N ASN A 131 -10.60 13.80 5.83
CA ASN A 131 -12.02 13.86 6.20
C ASN A 131 -12.48 12.58 6.92
N PHE A 132 -13.58 12.65 7.68
CA PHE A 132 -14.10 11.52 8.46
C PHE A 132 -14.39 10.27 7.62
N LYS A 133 -14.93 10.43 6.41
CA LYS A 133 -15.21 9.30 5.53
C LYS A 133 -13.94 8.52 5.20
N THR A 134 -12.84 9.23 4.90
CA THR A 134 -11.55 8.59 4.62
C THR A 134 -10.90 8.02 5.88
N ILE A 135 -10.98 8.74 7.00
CA ILE A 135 -10.49 8.27 8.31
C ILE A 135 -11.12 6.91 8.67
N PHE A 136 -12.44 6.79 8.56
CA PHE A 136 -13.13 5.54 8.87
C PHE A 136 -12.92 4.45 7.81
N ALA A 137 -12.77 4.82 6.53
CA ALA A 137 -12.57 3.83 5.47
C ALA A 137 -11.23 3.07 5.59
N TYR A 138 -10.21 3.72 6.17
CA TYR A 138 -8.85 3.19 6.29
C TYR A 138 -8.35 3.10 7.74
N ASP A 139 -9.26 3.21 8.71
CA ASP A 139 -8.96 3.04 10.14
C ASP A 139 -7.83 3.94 10.67
N LEU A 140 -7.84 5.22 10.25
CA LEU A 140 -6.84 6.23 10.60
C LEU A 140 -7.07 6.80 12.02
N ASN A 141 -6.80 5.97 13.03
CA ASN A 141 -7.15 6.26 14.42
C ASN A 141 -6.40 7.46 15.05
N HIS A 142 -5.20 7.79 14.58
CA HIS A 142 -4.47 8.97 15.08
C HIS A 142 -5.08 10.26 14.51
N GLN A 143 -5.42 10.25 13.21
CA GLN A 143 -6.14 11.34 12.56
C GLN A 143 -7.53 11.53 13.17
N LEU A 144 -8.23 10.44 13.51
CA LEU A 144 -9.50 10.48 14.23
C LEU A 144 -9.34 11.19 15.58
N ALA A 145 -8.40 10.74 16.41
CA ALA A 145 -8.15 11.35 17.72
C ALA A 145 -7.81 12.84 17.61
N MET A 146 -6.99 13.23 16.63
CA MET A 146 -6.67 14.64 16.38
C MET A 146 -7.89 15.46 15.97
N ARG A 147 -8.77 14.91 15.13
CA ARG A 147 -10.01 15.56 14.71
C ARG A 147 -10.98 15.72 15.87
N LEU A 148 -11.21 14.66 16.65
CA LEU A 148 -12.09 14.69 17.82
C LEU A 148 -11.64 15.73 18.84
N LYS A 149 -10.34 15.82 19.14
CA LYS A 149 -9.78 16.85 20.04
C LYS A 149 -10.06 18.30 19.59
N ARG A 150 -10.28 18.53 18.30
CA ARG A 150 -10.57 19.87 17.75
C ARG A 150 -12.07 20.15 17.64
N MET A 151 -12.91 19.13 17.71
CA MET A 151 -14.36 19.29 17.69
C MET A 151 -14.83 19.87 19.01
N LYS A 152 -15.83 20.76 18.94
CA LYS A 152 -16.32 21.47 20.12
C LYS A 152 -17.47 20.75 20.83
N ASN A 153 -18.23 19.93 20.12
CA ASN A 153 -19.40 19.25 20.67
C ASN A 153 -19.74 17.95 19.92
N SER A 154 -20.50 17.10 20.60
CA SER A 154 -20.99 15.81 20.12
C SER A 154 -22.00 15.91 18.97
N LYS A 155 -22.74 17.03 18.84
CA LYS A 155 -23.72 17.21 17.75
C LYS A 155 -23.04 17.19 16.38
N GLU A 156 -21.90 17.86 16.24
CA GLU A 156 -21.13 17.86 14.99
C GLU A 156 -20.65 16.44 14.64
N LEU A 157 -20.16 15.68 15.63
CA LEU A 157 -19.75 14.29 15.43
C LEU A 157 -20.93 13.42 14.96
N ALA A 158 -22.10 13.56 15.59
CA ALA A 158 -23.31 12.81 15.21
C ALA A 158 -23.70 13.06 13.74
N GLU A 159 -23.61 14.31 13.26
CA GLU A 159 -23.87 14.64 11.85
C GLU A 159 -22.87 13.95 10.91
N LYS A 160 -21.58 13.91 11.26
CA LYS A 160 -20.58 13.17 10.47
C LYS A 160 -20.87 11.66 10.45
N LEU A 161 -21.21 11.09 11.60
CA LEU A 161 -21.51 9.65 11.72
C LEU A 161 -22.73 9.23 10.90
N LYS A 162 -23.76 10.07 10.79
CA LYS A 162 -24.92 9.80 9.90
C LYS A 162 -24.55 9.61 8.44
N THR A 163 -23.48 10.26 7.98
CA THR A 163 -22.98 10.14 6.60
C THR A 163 -22.03 8.96 6.39
N CYS A 164 -21.65 8.27 7.46
CA CYS A 164 -20.67 7.19 7.46
C CYS A 164 -21.34 5.83 7.66
N LYS A 165 -20.74 4.78 7.12
CA LYS A 165 -21.20 3.40 7.34
C LYS A 165 -20.63 2.92 8.68
N ILE A 166 -21.33 3.20 9.78
CA ILE A 166 -20.88 2.90 11.15
C ILE A 166 -20.56 1.40 11.32
N GLU A 167 -21.34 0.53 10.70
CA GLU A 167 -21.14 -0.93 10.67
C GLU A 167 -19.78 -1.37 10.12
N LYS A 168 -19.12 -0.51 9.34
CA LYS A 168 -17.82 -0.80 8.72
C LYS A 168 -16.64 -0.15 9.46
N MET A 169 -16.90 0.55 10.56
CA MET A 169 -15.84 1.17 11.37
C MET A 169 -15.12 0.11 12.21
N SER A 170 -13.81 0.28 12.40
CA SER A 170 -13.11 -0.51 13.41
C SER A 170 -13.65 -0.25 14.82
N GLY A 171 -13.54 -1.26 15.69
CA GLY A 171 -13.94 -1.14 17.08
C GLY A 171 -13.19 -0.03 17.82
N GLU A 172 -11.93 0.22 17.47
CA GLU A 172 -11.14 1.32 18.04
C GLU A 172 -11.70 2.69 17.62
N ALA A 173 -12.08 2.87 16.35
CA ALA A 173 -12.71 4.10 15.89
C ALA A 173 -14.06 4.35 16.60
N ILE A 174 -14.89 3.31 16.74
CA ILE A 174 -16.17 3.40 17.48
C ILE A 174 -15.91 3.79 18.94
N LYS A 175 -14.95 3.14 19.60
CA LYS A 175 -14.58 3.43 20.98
C LYS A 175 -14.15 4.89 21.16
N GLN A 176 -13.35 5.44 20.25
CA GLN A 176 -12.97 6.85 20.30
C GLN A 176 -14.17 7.79 20.12
N CYS A 177 -15.07 7.50 19.17
CA CYS A 177 -16.29 8.28 18.98
C CYS A 177 -17.19 8.24 20.21
N VAL A 178 -17.45 7.06 20.77
CA VAL A 178 -18.30 6.86 21.96
C VAL A 178 -17.70 7.59 23.16
N LYS A 179 -16.38 7.47 23.38
CA LYS A 179 -15.69 8.21 24.43
C LYS A 179 -15.92 9.72 24.30
N PHE A 180 -15.77 10.26 23.10
CA PHE A 180 -15.99 11.68 22.84
C PHE A 180 -17.43 12.13 23.16
N PHE A 181 -18.44 11.31 22.81
CA PHE A 181 -19.86 11.60 23.13
C PHE A 181 -20.15 11.69 24.62
N PHE A 182 -19.45 10.92 25.46
CA PHE A 182 -19.65 10.98 26.91
C PHE A 182 -18.88 12.14 27.56
N GLU A 183 -17.87 12.67 26.87
CA GLU A 183 -17.05 13.77 27.36
C GLU A 183 -17.56 15.15 26.91
N HIS A 184 -18.45 15.24 25.90
CA HIS A 184 -18.95 16.49 25.28
C HIS A 184 -20.43 16.44 24.90
#